data_AF-A0A438FFW7-F1
#
_entry.id   AF-A0A438FFW7-F1
#
_cell.length_a   1.000
_cell.length_b   1.000
_cell.length_c   1.000
_cell.angle_alpha   90.00
_cell.angle_beta   90.00
_cell.angle_gamma   90.00
#
_symmetry.space_group_name_H-M   'P 1'
#
loop_
_entity.id
_entity.type
_entity.pdbx_description
1 polymer ?
#
loop_
_entity_poly.entity_id
_entity_poly.type
_entity_poly.pdbx_seq_one_letter_code
_entity_poly.pdbx_strand_id
1 'polypeptide(L)'
;MNLVCNFTGLANPAPIIQTFYAEDQIFNDVKLDGVVTLVDAKHADFHLDEVKPKGVVNEAVEQIAYADRIIVNKIDLVGEPEIASLVQRIKNINRLAHLKRTEFGKVDLDYVLGVGGFDLERLFLYLLFVVGLKHFPCL
;
A
#
# COMPACT_ATOMS: atom_id res chain seq x y z
N MET A 1 2.47 22.70 -2.86
CA MET A 1 3.75 21.97 -3.00
C MET A 1 3.46 20.52 -2.69
N ASN A 2 3.87 19.57 -3.54
CA ASN A 2 3.63 18.14 -3.30
C ASN A 2 4.89 17.52 -2.69
N LEU A 3 4.73 16.77 -1.59
CA LEU A 3 5.80 16.02 -0.93
C LEU A 3 5.62 14.53 -1.23
N VAL A 4 6.65 13.88 -1.75
CA VAL A 4 6.65 12.43 -2.00
C VAL A 4 7.64 11.76 -1.06
N CYS A 5 7.13 10.90 -0.19
CA CYS A 5 7.95 10.08 0.70
C CYS A 5 8.14 8.71 0.06
N ASN A 6 9.39 8.33 -0.22
CA ASN A 6 9.71 6.98 -0.68
C ASN A 6 10.16 6.12 0.49
N PHE A 7 9.58 4.94 0.62
CA PHE A 7 9.96 3.94 1.60
C PHE A 7 10.67 2.80 0.87
N THR A 8 11.99 2.71 1.00
CA THR A 8 12.74 1.60 0.42
C THR A 8 12.55 0.33 1.26
N GLY A 9 12.32 -0.81 0.62
CA GLY A 9 12.20 -2.12 1.28
C GLY A 9 10.82 -2.39 1.87
N LEU A 10 10.77 -3.18 2.96
CA LEU A 10 9.55 -3.64 3.64
C LEU A 10 9.11 -2.69 4.76
N ALA A 11 9.26 -1.37 4.57
CA ALA A 11 8.84 -0.40 5.56
C ALA A 11 7.30 -0.33 5.65
N ASN A 12 6.78 -0.32 6.87
CA ASN A 12 5.35 -0.24 7.14
C ASN A 12 4.86 1.22 7.01
N PRO A 13 3.86 1.52 6.16
CA PRO A 13 3.31 2.87 6.03
C PRO A 13 2.48 3.33 7.25
N ALA A 14 1.98 2.40 8.07
CA ALA A 14 1.04 2.72 9.14
C ALA A 14 1.59 3.64 10.25
N PRO A 15 2.80 3.42 10.82
CA PRO A 15 3.33 4.31 11.85
C PRO A 15 3.52 5.74 11.38
N ILE A 16 3.82 5.92 10.10
CA ILE A 16 4.07 7.24 9.52
C ILE A 16 2.75 7.97 9.33
N ILE A 17 1.76 7.28 8.75
CA ILE A 17 0.39 7.79 8.68
C ILE A 17 -0.07 8.22 10.08
N GLN A 18 0.15 7.40 11.11
CA GLN A 18 -0.21 7.75 12.48
C GLN A 18 0.48 9.04 12.97
N THR A 19 1.78 9.23 12.71
CA THR A 19 2.49 10.46 13.07
C THR A 19 1.89 11.70 12.42
N PHE A 20 1.53 11.63 11.13
CA PHE A 20 0.90 12.75 10.42
C PHE A 20 -0.43 13.19 11.04
N TYR A 21 -1.17 12.28 11.67
CA TYR A 21 -2.46 12.56 12.29
C TYR A 21 -2.38 12.81 13.81
N ALA A 22 -1.26 12.45 14.47
CA ALA A 22 -1.06 12.66 15.89
C ALA A 22 -0.55 14.06 16.24
N GLU A 23 0.09 14.76 15.28
CA GLU A 23 0.68 16.08 15.50
C GLU A 23 -0.13 17.20 14.84
N ASP A 24 -0.84 17.99 15.66
CA ASP A 24 -1.71 19.10 15.21
C ASP A 24 -1.01 20.13 14.30
N GLN A 25 0.31 20.31 14.47
CA GLN A 25 1.08 21.26 13.65
C GLN A 25 1.33 20.74 12.23
N ILE A 26 1.58 19.45 12.06
CA ILE A 26 1.79 18.83 10.74
C ILE A 26 0.44 18.73 10.01
N PHE A 27 -0.61 18.36 10.72
CA PHE A 27 -1.96 18.19 10.16
C PHE A 27 -2.51 19.45 9.47
N ASN A 28 -2.16 20.64 9.96
CA ASN A 28 -2.64 21.90 9.40
C ASN A 28 -1.92 22.33 8.11
N ASP A 29 -0.68 21.88 7.91
CA ASP A 29 0.18 22.34 6.80
C ASP A 29 0.29 21.31 5.64
N VAL A 30 -0.02 20.04 5.91
CA VAL A 30 0.10 18.96 4.92
C VAL A 30 -1.10 18.00 4.97
N LYS A 31 -1.65 17.70 3.80
CA LYS A 31 -2.70 16.70 3.61
C LYS A 31 -2.11 15.46 2.94
N LEU A 32 -2.34 14.29 3.53
CA LEU A 32 -2.01 13.03 2.89
C LEU A 32 -2.92 12.81 1.67
N ASP A 33 -2.32 12.67 0.49
CA ASP A 33 -3.05 12.51 -0.78
C ASP A 33 -3.48 11.06 -1.02
N GLY A 34 -2.57 10.11 -0.75
CA GLY A 34 -2.80 8.68 -0.87
C GLY A 34 -1.52 7.87 -0.75
N VAL A 35 -1.67 6.55 -0.65
CA VAL A 35 -0.57 5.59 -0.62
C VAL A 35 -0.44 4.92 -1.99
N VAL A 36 0.75 5.00 -2.59
CA VAL A 36 1.04 4.33 -3.87
C VAL A 36 2.09 3.25 -3.64
N THR A 37 1.74 2.00 -3.96
CA THR A 37 2.62 0.84 -3.76
C THR A 37 3.12 0.30 -5.09
N LEU A 38 4.44 0.21 -5.23
CA LEU A 38 5.10 -0.39 -6.39
C LEU A 38 5.42 -1.87 -6.09
N VAL A 39 4.82 -2.78 -6.84
CA VAL A 39 5.00 -4.23 -6.71
C VAL A 39 5.92 -4.72 -7.82
N ASP A 40 7.01 -5.39 -7.45
CA ASP A 40 7.88 -6.10 -8.40
C ASP A 40 7.24 -7.44 -8.78
N ALA A 41 6.71 -7.55 -10.01
CA ALA A 41 5.99 -8.74 -10.45
C ALA A 41 6.83 -10.02 -10.39
N LYS A 42 8.16 -9.93 -10.55
CA LYS A 42 9.07 -11.08 -10.54
C LYS A 42 9.31 -11.63 -9.13
N HIS A 43 9.23 -10.79 -8.11
CA HIS A 43 9.59 -11.16 -6.74
C HIS A 43 8.43 -11.02 -5.74
N ALA A 44 7.26 -10.58 -6.20
CA ALA A 44 6.11 -10.33 -5.32
C ALA A 44 5.69 -11.56 -4.53
N ASP A 45 5.54 -12.71 -5.18
CA ASP A 45 5.11 -13.94 -4.49
C ASP A 45 6.11 -14.36 -3.40
N PHE A 46 7.42 -14.23 -3.65
CA PHE A 46 8.44 -14.49 -2.62
C PHE A 46 8.23 -13.64 -1.36
N HIS A 47 7.93 -12.36 -1.52
CA HIS A 47 7.68 -11.48 -0.38
C HIS A 47 6.31 -11.73 0.28
N LEU A 48 5.29 -12.05 -0.50
CA LEU A 48 3.94 -12.31 0.01
C LEU A 48 3.80 -13.68 0.69
N ASP A 49 4.64 -14.64 0.33
CA ASP A 49 4.70 -15.98 0.95
C ASP A 49 5.69 -16.05 2.11
N GLU A 50 6.39 -14.96 2.43
CA GLU A 50 7.31 -14.92 3.56
C GLU A 50 6.56 -15.21 4.87
N VAL A 51 6.90 -16.34 5.49
CA VAL A 51 6.30 -16.77 6.76
C VAL A 51 6.89 -15.94 7.90
N LYS A 52 6.03 -15.16 8.56
CA LYS A 52 6.42 -14.37 9.72
C LYS A 52 6.13 -15.10 11.03
N PRO A 53 6.85 -14.76 12.12
CA PRO A 53 6.53 -15.26 13.46
C PRO A 53 5.07 -14.98 13.83
N LYS A 54 4.50 -15.81 14.70
CA LYS A 54 3.11 -15.67 15.13
C LYS A 54 2.88 -14.29 15.76
N GLY A 55 1.88 -13.56 15.26
CA GLY A 55 1.54 -12.22 15.73
C GLY A 55 2.26 -11.08 14.98
N VAL A 56 3.14 -11.41 14.03
CA VAL A 56 3.77 -10.43 13.13
C VAL A 56 3.05 -10.48 11.78
N VAL A 57 2.57 -9.32 11.31
CA VAL A 57 1.94 -9.19 10.00
C VAL A 57 3.04 -9.10 8.94
N ASN A 58 2.82 -9.73 7.78
CA ASN A 58 3.74 -9.62 6.66
C ASN A 58 3.66 -8.20 6.05
N GLU A 59 4.80 -7.51 5.98
CA GLU A 59 4.89 -6.12 5.58
C GLU A 59 4.50 -5.91 4.11
N ALA A 60 4.77 -6.88 3.22
CA ALA A 60 4.35 -6.81 1.82
C ALA A 60 2.82 -6.87 1.69
N VAL A 61 2.16 -7.66 2.55
CA VAL A 61 0.70 -7.71 2.62
C VAL A 61 0.15 -6.38 3.12
N GLU A 62 0.75 -5.81 4.18
CA GLU A 62 0.36 -4.48 4.68
C GLU A 62 0.51 -3.39 3.62
N GLN A 63 1.66 -3.32 2.94
CA GLN A 63 1.90 -2.32 1.88
C GLN A 63 0.88 -2.39 0.75
N ILE A 64 0.47 -3.60 0.34
CA ILE A 64 -0.59 -3.77 -0.68
C ILE A 64 -1.93 -3.34 -0.14
N ALA A 65 -2.22 -3.64 1.13
CA ALA A 65 -3.51 -3.34 1.71
C ALA A 65 -3.75 -1.86 2.03
N TYR A 66 -2.70 -1.14 2.41
CA TYR A 66 -2.76 0.31 2.62
C TYR A 66 -2.79 1.10 1.31
N ALA A 67 -2.50 0.47 0.17
CA ALA A 67 -2.42 1.16 -1.11
C ALA A 67 -3.79 1.68 -1.59
N ASP A 68 -3.81 2.93 -2.05
CA ASP A 68 -4.88 3.49 -2.87
C ASP A 68 -4.66 3.18 -4.35
N ARG A 69 -3.39 3.18 -4.75
CA ARG A 69 -2.98 2.82 -6.10
C ARG A 69 -1.82 1.84 -6.04
N ILE A 70 -1.90 0.79 -6.84
CA ILE A 70 -0.89 -0.24 -6.97
C ILE A 70 -0.35 -0.20 -8.41
N ILE A 71 0.98 -0.24 -8.50
CA ILE A 71 1.70 -0.35 -9.77
C ILE A 71 2.40 -1.70 -9.76
N VAL A 72 1.93 -2.64 -10.58
CA VAL A 72 2.62 -3.92 -10.83
C VAL A 72 3.64 -3.68 -11.93
N ASN A 73 4.92 -3.67 -11.57
CA ASN A 73 6.04 -3.35 -12.46
C ASN A 73 6.85 -4.59 -12.80
N LYS A 74 7.70 -4.49 -13.83
CA LYS A 74 8.53 -5.57 -14.37
C LYS A 74 7.73 -6.72 -14.98
N ILE A 75 6.57 -6.40 -15.57
CA ILE A 75 5.73 -7.39 -16.25
C ILE A 75 6.46 -8.00 -17.46
N ASP A 76 7.48 -7.33 -17.99
CA ASP A 76 8.37 -7.82 -19.04
C ASP A 76 9.22 -9.04 -18.62
N LEU A 77 9.34 -9.31 -17.32
CA LEU A 77 10.15 -10.40 -16.76
C LEU A 77 9.34 -11.65 -16.41
N VAL A 78 8.01 -11.60 -16.52
CA VAL A 78 7.09 -12.67 -16.08
C VAL A 78 6.01 -12.94 -17.13
N GLY A 79 5.45 -14.15 -17.13
CA GLY A 79 4.42 -14.52 -18.10
C GLY A 79 3.03 -14.00 -17.71
N GLU A 80 2.13 -13.82 -18.69
CA GLU A 80 0.73 -13.43 -18.42
C GLU A 80 -0.01 -14.32 -17.39
N PRO A 81 0.19 -15.66 -17.33
CA PRO A 81 -0.42 -16.48 -16.29
C PRO A 81 0.03 -16.10 -14.87
N GLU A 82 1.32 -15.78 -14.70
CA GLU A 82 1.91 -15.36 -13.43
C GLU A 82 1.40 -13.98 -13.03
N ILE A 83 1.37 -13.04 -13.98
CA ILE A 83 0.78 -11.70 -13.77
C ILE A 83 -0.69 -11.80 -13.38
N ALA A 84 -1.46 -12.65 -14.05
CA ALA A 84 -2.87 -12.85 -13.73
C ALA A 84 -3.07 -13.40 -12.31
N SER A 85 -2.25 -14.38 -11.91
CA SER A 85 -2.24 -14.94 -10.55
C SER A 85 -1.93 -13.86 -9.51
N LEU A 86 -0.85 -13.09 -9.72
CA LEU A 86 -0.44 -12.01 -8.84
C LEU A 86 -1.52 -10.93 -8.71
N VAL A 87 -2.16 -10.54 -9.83
CA VAL A 87 -3.25 -9.55 -9.81
C VAL A 87 -4.45 -10.06 -9.01
N GLN A 88 -4.80 -11.35 -9.12
CA GLN A 88 -5.87 -11.92 -8.29
C GLN A 88 -5.50 -11.91 -6.81
N ARG A 89 -4.25 -12.27 -6.48
CA ARG A 89 -3.73 -12.23 -5.11
C ARG A 89 -3.78 -10.81 -4.53
N ILE A 90 -3.31 -9.82 -5.28
CA ILE A 90 -3.39 -8.40 -4.90
C ILE A 90 -4.84 -7.98 -4.67
N LYS A 91 -5.77 -8.35 -5.56
CA LYS A 91 -7.19 -8.03 -5.40
C LYS A 91 -7.81 -8.70 -4.17
N ASN A 92 -7.38 -9.91 -3.82
CA ASN A 92 -7.85 -10.57 -2.60
C ASN A 92 -7.40 -9.83 -1.32
N ILE A 93 -6.22 -9.21 -1.36
CA ILE A 93 -5.71 -8.37 -0.26
C ILE A 93 -6.42 -7.01 -0.25
N ASN A 94 -6.54 -6.37 -1.42
CA ASN A 94 -7.08 -5.02 -1.57
C ASN A 94 -7.91 -4.89 -2.85
N ARG A 95 -9.23 -5.06 -2.73
CA ARG A 95 -10.18 -4.89 -3.86
C ARG A 95 -10.38 -3.44 -4.27
N LEU A 96 -10.08 -2.50 -3.38
CA LEU A 96 -10.41 -1.09 -3.55
C LEU A 96 -9.29 -0.30 -4.26
N ALA A 97 -8.06 -0.80 -4.22
CA ALA A 97 -6.95 -0.14 -4.91
C ALA A 97 -7.10 -0.17 -6.43
N HIS A 98 -6.82 0.98 -7.06
CA HIS A 98 -6.62 1.01 -8.51
C HIS A 98 -5.30 0.33 -8.85
N LEU A 99 -5.29 -0.52 -9.88
CA LEU A 99 -4.11 -1.28 -10.28
C LEU A 99 -3.71 -0.94 -11.73
N LYS A 100 -2.44 -0.62 -11.95
CA LYS A 100 -1.80 -0.50 -13.27
C LYS A 100 -0.68 -1.52 -13.41
N ARG A 101 -0.56 -2.10 -14.60
CA ARG A 101 0.59 -2.93 -15.01
C ARG A 101 1.58 -2.05 -15.78
N THR A 102 2.87 -2.21 -15.53
CA THR A 102 3.92 -1.37 -16.11
C THR A 102 5.21 -2.15 -16.36
N GLU A 103 6.02 -1.62 -17.28
CA GLU A 103 7.38 -2.07 -17.55
C GLU A 103 8.33 -0.90 -17.27
N PHE A 104 9.51 -1.19 -16.74
CA PHE A 104 10.54 -0.18 -16.45
C PHE A 104 10.06 0.98 -15.55
N GLY A 105 9.02 0.76 -14.74
CA GLY A 105 8.42 1.77 -13.87
C GLY A 105 7.71 2.90 -14.61
N LYS A 106 7.41 2.73 -15.91
CA LYS A 106 6.75 3.77 -16.71
C LYS A 106 5.29 3.90 -16.32
N VAL A 107 4.97 5.00 -15.64
CA VAL A 107 3.62 5.36 -15.21
C VAL A 107 3.42 6.86 -15.32
N ASP A 108 2.20 7.29 -15.62
CA ASP A 108 1.85 8.71 -15.68
C ASP A 108 1.99 9.35 -14.29
N LEU A 109 2.52 10.57 -14.22
CA LEU A 109 2.71 11.26 -12.95
C LEU A 109 1.38 11.48 -12.21
N ASP A 110 0.30 11.72 -12.94
CA ASP A 110 -1.06 11.88 -12.41
C ASP A 110 -1.64 10.57 -11.83
N TYR A 111 -0.97 9.43 -12.09
CA TYR A 111 -1.28 8.18 -11.41
C TYR A 111 -0.59 8.10 -10.04
N VAL A 112 0.52 8.81 -9.83
CA VAL A 112 1.26 8.81 -8.55
C VAL A 112 0.82 9.98 -7.66
N LEU A 113 0.49 11.12 -8.26
CA LEU A 113 0.05 12.34 -7.59
C LEU A 113 -1.45 12.59 -7.84
N GLY A 114 -2.10 13.34 -6.96
CA GLY A 114 -3.53 13.65 -7.09
C GLY A 114 -4.39 12.40 -6.94
N VAL A 115 -4.00 11.52 -6.02
CA VAL A 115 -4.76 10.31 -5.70
C VAL A 115 -6.12 10.69 -5.12
N GLY A 116 -6.16 11.72 -4.27
CA GLY A 116 -7.37 12.26 -3.65
C GLY A 116 -8.12 11.25 -2.78
N GLY A 117 -7.45 10.15 -2.41
CA GLY A 117 -8.09 8.92 -1.97
C GLY A 117 -7.79 8.54 -0.53
N PHE A 118 -6.94 9.30 0.18
CA PHE A 118 -6.67 8.98 1.57
C PHE A 118 -7.89 9.29 2.45
N ASP A 119 -8.58 8.22 2.86
CA ASP A 119 -9.70 8.24 3.77
C ASP A 119 -9.33 7.50 5.07
N LEU A 120 -9.40 8.22 6.19
CA LEU A 120 -9.14 7.69 7.52
C LEU A 120 -10.04 6.48 7.85
N GLU A 121 -11.30 6.47 7.40
CA GLU A 121 -12.24 5.37 7.68
C GLU A 121 -11.75 4.05 7.08
N ARG A 122 -11.06 4.09 5.93
CA ARG A 122 -10.49 2.91 5.28
C ARG A 122 -9.32 2.32 6.06
N LEU A 123 -8.51 3.19 6.69
CA LEU A 123 -7.43 2.79 7.58
C LEU A 123 -7.96 2.05 8.83
N PHE A 124 -9.04 2.58 9.43
CA PHE A 124 -9.68 1.97 10.60
C PHE A 124 -10.31 0.61 10.30
N LEU A 125 -10.96 0.46 9.14
CA LEU A 125 -11.48 -0.83 8.67
C LEU A 125 -10.35 -1.87 8.55
N TYR A 126 -9.18 -1.49 8.06
CA TYR A 126 -8.05 -2.41 7.96
C TYR A 126 -7.48 -2.84 9.33
N LEU A 127 -7.28 -1.90 10.25
CA LEU A 127 -6.83 -2.16 11.62
C LEU A 127 -7.77 -3.12 12.38
N LEU A 128 -9.09 -2.97 12.19
CA LEU A 128 -10.07 -3.85 12.81
C LEU A 128 -10.11 -5.25 12.16
N PHE A 129 -10.12 -5.34 10.83
CA PHE A 129 -10.39 -6.60 10.13
C PHE A 129 -9.17 -7.48 9.91
N VAL A 130 -7.97 -6.90 9.75
CA VAL A 130 -6.75 -7.66 9.38
C VAL A 130 -5.75 -7.80 10.52
N VAL A 131 -5.61 -6.77 11.36
CA VAL A 131 -4.68 -6.81 12.52
C VAL A 131 -5.37 -7.29 13.80
N GLY A 132 -6.71 -7.33 13.83
CA GLY A 132 -7.48 -7.81 14.99
C GLY A 132 -7.38 -6.88 16.22
N LEU A 133 -6.98 -5.63 16.04
CA LEU A 133 -6.90 -4.65 17.12
C LEU A 133 -8.31 -4.23 17.52
N LYS A 134 -8.79 -4.78 18.65
CA LYS A 134 -10.12 -4.49 19.22
C LYS A 134 -10.26 -3.12 19.90
N HIS A 135 -9.21 -2.30 19.93
CA HIS A 135 -9.25 -1.02 20.63
C HIS A 135 -8.33 0.01 19.96
N PHE A 136 -8.94 0.96 19.28
CA PHE A 136 -8.45 2.34 19.23
C PHE A 136 -9.57 3.20 19.81
N PRO A 137 -9.32 3.97 20.89
CA PRO A 137 -10.30 4.92 21.37
C PRO A 137 -10.39 6.02 20.31
N CYS A 138 -11.52 6.07 19.59
CA CYS A 138 -11.93 7.30 18.95
C CYS A 138 -12.57 8.17 20.05
N LEU A 139 -11.91 9.29 20.35
CA LEU A 139 -12.33 10.36 21.28
C LEU A 139 -12.31 10.01 22.79
#